data_AF-A0A932TMI0-F1
#
_entry.id   AF-A0A932TMI0-F1
#
_cell.length_a   1.000
_cell.length_b   1.000
_cell.length_c   1.000
_cell.angle_alpha   90.00
_cell.angle_beta   90.00
_cell.angle_gamma   90.00
#
_symmetry.space_group_name_H-M   'P 1'
#
loop_
_entity.id
_entity.type
_entity.pdbx_description
1 polymer ?
#
loop_
_entity_poly.entity_id
_entity_poly.type
_entity_poly.pdbx_seq_one_letter_code
_entity_poly.pdbx_strand_id
1 'polypeptide(L)'
;LPPALRHLQQGNIAPVDLAQAAIGPGMAVFSRYAKVLEADGSPMTVRAALGLINQALDEVLAEQEGEFDADTRWAVAWFEQFGMEEGPFGVAETLSNAKNTAVQGMVEAGILEARAGKVRLLRRNELPADWKPEQDRRLTVWEVVQHLIRALQGQGEEKAAALLQRVGGLGEVARDLAYRLYSLCERRKWAPEALAYNSLVIAWPEIRRLAQNLEPAEPQGALPLG
;
A
#
# COMPACT_ATOMS: atom_id res chain seq x y z
N LEU A 1 -11.21 -18.86 -3.34
CA LEU A 1 -10.96 -17.73 -2.42
C LEU A 1 -10.36 -16.52 -3.14
N PRO A 2 -9.28 -16.63 -3.96
CA PRO A 2 -8.64 -15.46 -4.57
C PRO A 2 -9.57 -14.55 -5.40
N PRO A 3 -10.50 -15.07 -6.23
CA PRO A 3 -11.44 -14.20 -6.95
C PRO A 3 -12.36 -13.40 -6.02
N ALA A 4 -12.78 -13.99 -4.89
CA ALA A 4 -13.65 -13.31 -3.93
C ALA A 4 -12.90 -12.17 -3.21
N LEU A 5 -11.62 -12.37 -2.89
CA LEU A 5 -10.78 -11.35 -2.27
C LEU A 5 -10.62 -10.11 -3.15
N ARG A 6 -10.39 -10.31 -4.46
CA ARG A 6 -10.32 -9.19 -5.41
C ARG A 6 -11.65 -8.43 -5.50
N HIS A 7 -12.80 -9.11 -5.47
CA HIS A 7 -14.10 -8.44 -5.43
C HIS A 7 -14.29 -7.62 -4.14
N LEU A 8 -13.81 -8.09 -3.00
CA LEU A 8 -13.88 -7.33 -1.74
C LEU A 8 -13.01 -6.08 -1.77
N GLN A 9 -11.80 -6.14 -2.35
CA GLN A 9 -10.96 -4.96 -2.58
C GLN A 9 -11.63 -3.96 -3.54
N GLN A 10 -12.22 -4.45 -4.64
CA GLN A 10 -12.97 -3.61 -5.59
C GLN A 10 -14.20 -2.96 -4.95
N GLY A 11 -14.84 -3.66 -4.00
CA GLY A 11 -15.90 -3.12 -3.15
C GLY A 11 -15.43 -2.14 -2.09
N ASN A 12 -14.12 -1.88 -2.00
CA ASN A 12 -13.50 -0.95 -1.06
C ASN A 12 -13.79 -1.28 0.41
N ILE A 13 -13.83 -2.57 0.75
CA ILE A 13 -13.95 -3.04 2.14
C ILE A 13 -12.68 -2.62 2.89
N ALA A 14 -12.82 -2.00 4.06
CA ALA A 14 -11.66 -1.54 4.83
C ALA A 14 -10.69 -2.69 5.15
N PRO A 15 -9.36 -2.46 5.16
CA PRO A 15 -8.39 -3.52 5.42
C PRO A 15 -8.63 -4.27 6.73
N VAL A 16 -9.02 -3.57 7.81
CA VAL A 16 -9.37 -4.19 9.10
C VAL A 16 -10.55 -5.15 9.01
N ASP A 17 -11.51 -4.85 8.12
CA ASP A 17 -12.71 -5.66 7.91
C ASP A 17 -12.51 -6.73 6.84
N LEU A 18 -11.47 -6.59 6.00
CA LEU A 18 -11.21 -7.49 4.87
C LEU A 18 -10.98 -8.93 5.32
N ALA A 19 -10.27 -9.11 6.44
CA ALA A 19 -10.08 -10.43 7.03
C ALA A 19 -11.41 -11.05 7.45
N GLN A 20 -12.31 -10.29 8.09
CA GLN A 20 -13.64 -10.78 8.46
C GLN A 20 -14.52 -11.07 7.24
N ALA A 21 -14.50 -10.19 6.25
CA ALA A 21 -15.22 -10.38 4.99
C ALA A 21 -14.74 -11.62 4.22
N ALA A 22 -13.44 -11.94 4.31
CA ALA A 22 -12.84 -13.14 3.72
C ALA A 22 -13.24 -14.44 4.43
N ILE A 23 -13.65 -14.39 5.70
CA ILE A 23 -14.11 -15.58 6.45
C ILE A 23 -15.33 -16.20 5.77
N GLY A 24 -16.30 -15.43 5.30
CA GLY A 24 -17.50 -15.97 4.64
C GLY A 24 -17.15 -16.85 3.43
N PRO A 25 -16.47 -16.30 2.40
CA PRO A 25 -15.98 -17.06 1.25
C PRO A 25 -15.02 -18.20 1.62
N GLY A 26 -14.16 -18.03 2.62
CA GLY A 26 -13.22 -19.06 3.08
C GLY A 26 -13.93 -20.23 3.77
N MET A 27 -14.86 -19.93 4.68
CA MET A 27 -15.67 -20.91 5.39
C MET A 27 -16.64 -21.63 4.46
N ALA A 28 -17.13 -20.99 3.39
CA ALA A 28 -17.94 -21.66 2.37
C ALA A 28 -17.18 -22.79 1.65
N VAL A 29 -15.85 -22.71 1.55
CA VAL A 29 -15.02 -23.82 1.05
C VAL A 29 -14.90 -24.91 2.11
N PHE A 30 -14.67 -24.52 3.37
CA PHE A 30 -14.53 -25.47 4.49
C PHE A 30 -15.82 -26.25 4.76
N SER A 31 -16.96 -25.57 4.82
CA SER A 31 -18.27 -26.17 5.12
C SER A 31 -18.90 -26.91 3.95
N ARG A 32 -18.35 -26.79 2.73
CA ARG A 32 -18.75 -27.58 1.57
C ARG A 32 -18.45 -29.07 1.75
N TYR A 33 -17.42 -29.40 2.52
CA TYR A 33 -16.99 -30.77 2.77
C TYR A 33 -17.47 -31.25 4.13
N ALA A 34 -17.88 -32.52 4.22
CA ALA A 34 -18.35 -33.12 5.48
C ALA A 34 -17.24 -33.21 6.55
N LYS A 35 -15.98 -33.29 6.12
CA LYS A 35 -14.80 -33.26 6.99
C LYS A 35 -13.58 -32.79 6.19
N VAL A 36 -12.85 -31.83 6.74
CA VAL A 36 -11.53 -31.41 6.21
C VAL A 36 -10.47 -31.97 7.15
N LEU A 37 -9.42 -32.57 6.58
CA LEU A 37 -8.33 -33.19 7.34
C LEU A 37 -7.05 -32.35 7.24
N GLU A 38 -6.26 -32.35 8.29
CA GLU A 38 -4.88 -31.85 8.27
C GLU A 38 -3.93 -32.90 7.65
N ALA A 39 -2.67 -32.53 7.41
CA ALA A 39 -1.68 -33.40 6.77
C ALA A 39 -1.38 -34.68 7.59
N ASP A 40 -1.62 -34.65 8.90
CA ASP A 40 -1.48 -35.79 9.81
C ASP A 40 -2.74 -36.68 9.87
N GLY A 41 -3.79 -36.37 9.10
CA GLY A 41 -5.05 -37.09 9.06
C GLY A 41 -6.03 -36.74 10.18
N SER A 42 -5.68 -35.81 11.08
CA SER A 42 -6.60 -35.31 12.11
C SER A 42 -7.67 -34.38 11.51
N PRO A 43 -8.85 -34.24 12.13
CA PRO A 43 -9.86 -33.27 11.69
C PRO A 43 -9.36 -31.84 11.88
N MET A 44 -9.39 -31.03 10.82
CA MET A 44 -9.01 -29.63 10.86
C MET A 44 -9.96 -28.83 11.76
N THR A 45 -9.38 -28.03 12.65
CA THR A 45 -10.15 -27.14 13.53
C THR A 45 -10.57 -25.86 12.82
N VAL A 46 -11.63 -25.20 13.31
CA VAL A 46 -12.02 -23.85 12.83
C VAL A 46 -10.88 -22.85 12.99
N ARG A 47 -10.08 -22.96 14.05
CA ARG A 47 -8.90 -22.10 14.28
C ARG A 47 -7.86 -22.29 13.18
N ALA A 48 -7.58 -23.53 12.79
CA ALA A 48 -6.66 -23.83 11.69
C ALA A 48 -7.20 -23.30 10.35
N ALA A 49 -8.50 -23.49 10.09
CA ALA A 49 -9.16 -22.96 8.89
C ALA A 49 -9.07 -21.43 8.81
N LEU A 50 -9.32 -20.70 9.90
CA LEU A 50 -9.14 -19.25 9.96
C LEU A 50 -7.70 -18.82 9.70
N GLY A 51 -6.72 -19.57 10.21
CA GLY A 51 -5.30 -19.36 9.92
C GLY A 51 -5.00 -19.47 8.42
N LEU A 52 -5.52 -20.49 7.75
CA LEU A 52 -5.36 -20.68 6.31
C LEU A 52 -6.06 -19.60 5.48
N ILE A 53 -7.21 -19.09 5.93
CA ILE A 53 -7.90 -17.98 5.25
C ILE A 53 -7.06 -16.71 5.31
N ASN A 54 -6.50 -16.38 6.48
CA ASN A 54 -5.62 -15.22 6.63
C ASN A 54 -4.33 -15.38 5.82
N GLN A 55 -3.74 -16.57 5.80
CA GLN A 55 -2.60 -16.88 4.95
C GLN A 55 -2.92 -16.67 3.46
N ALA A 56 -4.05 -17.21 2.99
CA ALA A 56 -4.46 -17.06 1.59
C ALA A 56 -4.76 -15.59 1.23
N LEU A 57 -5.28 -14.79 2.18
CA LEU A 57 -5.43 -13.35 2.01
C LEU A 57 -4.07 -12.68 1.81
N ASP A 58 -3.11 -12.96 2.69
CA ASP A 58 -1.77 -12.39 2.60
C ASP A 58 -1.05 -12.81 1.30
N GLU A 59 -1.20 -14.05 0.86
CA GLU A 59 -0.65 -14.55 -0.41
C GLU A 59 -1.20 -13.78 -1.60
N VAL A 60 -2.52 -13.56 -1.66
CA VAL A 60 -3.15 -12.79 -2.75
C VAL A 60 -2.68 -11.34 -2.77
N LEU A 61 -2.51 -10.71 -1.60
CA LEU A 61 -1.98 -9.35 -1.51
C LEU A 61 -0.49 -9.28 -1.90
N ALA A 62 0.29 -10.32 -1.57
CA ALA A 62 1.70 -10.40 -1.95
C ALA A 62 1.88 -10.64 -3.46
N GLU A 63 1.00 -11.41 -4.10
CA GLU A 63 1.00 -11.61 -5.56
C GLU A 63 0.83 -10.30 -6.33
N GLN A 64 0.06 -9.34 -5.78
CA GLN A 64 -0.16 -8.01 -6.38
C GLN A 64 1.10 -7.13 -6.36
N GLU A 65 2.13 -7.47 -5.56
CA GLU A 65 3.38 -6.68 -5.53
C GLU A 65 4.07 -6.61 -6.89
N GLY A 66 3.84 -7.57 -7.78
CA GLY A 66 4.36 -7.58 -9.14
C GLY A 66 3.88 -6.41 -10.02
N GLU A 67 2.77 -5.77 -9.66
CA GLU A 67 2.20 -4.63 -10.38
C GLU A 67 2.86 -3.29 -9.99
N PHE A 68 3.65 -3.27 -8.92
CA PHE A 68 4.32 -2.07 -8.44
C PHE A 68 5.65 -1.82 -9.15
N ASP A 69 6.04 -0.54 -9.22
CA ASP A 69 7.35 -0.14 -9.70
C ASP A 69 8.48 -0.75 -8.83
N ALA A 70 9.70 -0.80 -9.38
CA ALA A 70 10.84 -1.47 -8.75
C ALA A 70 11.19 -0.89 -7.36
N ASP A 71 11.04 0.42 -7.21
CA ASP A 71 11.40 1.13 -5.98
C ASP A 71 10.33 0.91 -4.91
N THR A 72 9.06 0.89 -5.28
CA THR A 72 7.97 0.48 -4.40
C THR A 72 8.14 -0.96 -3.95
N ARG A 73 8.47 -1.91 -4.84
CA ARG A 73 8.74 -3.31 -4.46
C ARG A 73 9.94 -3.43 -3.51
N TRP A 74 10.94 -2.58 -3.67
CA TRP A 74 12.05 -2.49 -2.73
C TRP A 74 11.58 -1.95 -1.38
N ALA A 75 10.79 -0.87 -1.37
CA ALA A 75 10.29 -0.23 -0.16
C ALA A 75 9.37 -1.16 0.64
N VAL A 76 8.51 -1.94 -0.03
CA VAL A 76 7.69 -2.99 0.61
C VAL A 76 8.57 -4.06 1.26
N ALA A 77 9.59 -4.55 0.56
CA ALA A 77 10.50 -5.56 1.10
C ALA A 77 11.34 -5.03 2.28
N TRP A 78 11.79 -3.77 2.21
CA TRP A 78 12.46 -3.09 3.31
C TRP A 78 11.53 -2.92 4.52
N PHE A 79 10.33 -2.38 4.26
CA PHE A 79 9.31 -2.13 5.27
C PHE A 79 8.91 -3.43 5.97
N GLU A 80 8.73 -4.55 5.26
CA GLU A 80 8.43 -5.82 5.89
C GLU A 80 9.50 -6.25 6.90
N GLN A 81 10.78 -5.93 6.66
CA GLN A 81 11.89 -6.34 7.53
C GLN A 81 12.16 -5.36 8.67
N PHE A 82 12.20 -4.06 8.36
CA PHE A 82 12.68 -3.02 9.28
C PHE A 82 11.60 -1.99 9.65
N GLY A 83 10.42 -2.05 9.03
CA GLY A 83 9.41 -1.01 9.17
C GLY A 83 9.94 0.34 8.68
N MET A 84 9.71 1.39 9.48
CA MET A 84 10.24 2.74 9.24
C MET A 84 11.59 2.99 9.89
N GLU A 85 12.21 1.96 10.50
CA GLU A 85 13.44 2.10 11.26
C GLU A 85 14.70 1.88 10.42
N GLU A 86 15.85 2.22 11.01
CA GLU A 86 17.16 2.05 10.37
C GLU A 86 17.56 0.57 10.24
N GLY A 87 18.20 0.26 9.11
CA GLY A 87 18.82 -1.03 8.84
C GLY A 87 20.17 -0.89 8.12
N PRO A 88 20.92 -2.00 7.96
CA PRO A 88 22.25 -1.96 7.37
C PRO A 88 22.24 -1.70 5.86
N PHE A 89 23.18 -0.86 5.38
CA PHE A 89 23.31 -0.57 3.94
C PHE A 89 23.51 -1.82 3.08
N GLY A 90 24.27 -2.82 3.56
CA GLY A 90 24.49 -4.07 2.79
C GLY A 90 23.20 -4.86 2.51
N VAL A 91 22.21 -4.80 3.42
CA VAL A 91 20.88 -5.39 3.18
C VAL A 91 20.12 -4.57 2.14
N ALA A 92 20.21 -3.24 2.21
CA ALA A 92 19.58 -2.35 1.25
C ALA A 92 20.10 -2.59 -0.17
N GLU A 93 21.43 -2.71 -0.33
CA GLU A 93 22.09 -3.01 -1.60
C GLU A 93 21.67 -4.38 -2.15
N THR A 94 21.63 -5.41 -1.30
CA THR A 94 21.18 -6.75 -1.68
C THR A 94 19.74 -6.72 -2.21
N LEU A 95 18.84 -6.01 -1.52
CA LEU A 95 17.47 -5.82 -1.96
C LEU A 95 17.39 -5.02 -3.26
N SER A 96 18.21 -3.97 -3.43
CA SER A 96 18.23 -3.16 -4.65
C SER A 96 18.61 -3.99 -5.87
N ASN A 97 19.65 -4.82 -5.75
CA ASN A 97 20.04 -5.75 -6.80
C ASN A 97 18.92 -6.74 -7.14
N ALA A 98 18.25 -7.31 -6.12
CA ALA A 98 17.16 -8.26 -6.31
C ALA A 98 15.91 -7.65 -6.97
N LYS A 99 15.67 -6.35 -6.78
CA LYS A 99 14.51 -5.63 -7.34
C LYS A 99 14.82 -4.83 -8.60
N ASN A 100 16.05 -4.93 -9.12
CA ASN A 100 16.53 -4.18 -10.28
C ASN A 100 16.37 -2.65 -10.09
N THR A 101 16.84 -2.16 -8.94
CA THR A 101 16.91 -0.73 -8.61
C THR A 101 18.25 -0.40 -7.94
N ALA A 102 18.44 0.84 -7.49
CA ALA A 102 19.64 1.30 -6.80
C ALA A 102 19.28 2.19 -5.60
N VAL A 103 19.98 2.01 -4.47
CA VAL A 103 19.80 2.82 -3.25
C VAL A 103 19.88 4.32 -3.57
N GLN A 104 20.89 4.74 -4.33
CA GLN A 104 21.08 6.14 -4.69
C GLN A 104 19.90 6.71 -5.51
N GLY A 105 19.33 5.91 -6.42
CA GLY A 105 18.15 6.32 -7.18
C GLY A 105 16.92 6.53 -6.30
N MET A 106 16.76 5.71 -5.25
CA MET A 106 15.68 5.87 -4.27
C MET A 106 15.94 7.01 -3.26
N VAL A 107 17.19 7.36 -2.98
CA VAL A 107 17.54 8.62 -2.27
C VAL A 107 17.11 9.81 -3.12
N GLU A 108 17.42 9.81 -4.40
CA GLU A 108 17.06 10.89 -5.34
C GLU A 108 15.55 11.00 -5.56
N ALA A 109 14.84 9.86 -5.53
CA ALA A 109 13.37 9.81 -5.52
C ALA A 109 12.75 10.22 -4.17
N GLY A 110 13.54 10.52 -3.13
CA GLY A 110 12.98 10.92 -1.83
C GLY A 110 12.19 9.82 -1.11
N ILE A 111 12.50 8.54 -1.35
CA ILE A 111 11.83 7.40 -0.71
C ILE A 111 12.53 7.00 0.59
N LEU A 112 13.85 7.13 0.60
CA LEU A 112 14.71 6.70 1.70
C LEU A 112 15.85 7.68 1.93
N GLU A 113 16.49 7.59 3.09
CA GLU A 113 17.81 8.16 3.31
C GLU A 113 18.84 7.05 3.48
N ALA A 114 20.07 7.31 3.02
CA ALA A 114 21.23 6.46 3.22
C ALA A 114 22.38 7.30 3.77
N ARG A 115 22.79 7.03 5.02
CA ARG A 115 23.84 7.79 5.70
C ARG A 115 24.62 6.90 6.66
N ALA A 116 25.94 7.10 6.72
CA ALA A 116 26.82 6.44 7.69
C ALA A 116 26.66 4.91 7.76
N GLY A 117 26.51 4.25 6.59
CA GLY A 117 26.34 2.80 6.49
C GLY A 117 24.95 2.28 6.89
N LYS A 118 24.00 3.17 7.13
CA LYS A 118 22.61 2.85 7.45
C LYS A 118 21.65 3.37 6.39
N VAL A 119 20.50 2.73 6.29
CA VAL A 119 19.40 3.09 5.40
C VAL A 119 18.10 3.07 6.19
N ARG A 120 17.16 3.97 5.90
CA ARG A 120 15.78 3.90 6.37
C ARG A 120 14.83 4.57 5.38
N LEU A 121 13.56 4.18 5.41
CA LEU A 121 12.51 4.89 4.69
C LEU A 121 12.29 6.29 5.30
N LEU A 122 11.96 7.26 4.45
CA LEU A 122 11.54 8.58 4.94
C LEU A 122 10.17 8.49 5.60
N ARG A 123 10.02 9.17 6.74
CA ARG A 123 8.74 9.27 7.45
C ARG A 123 7.84 10.28 6.75
N ARG A 124 6.52 10.12 6.90
CA ARG A 124 5.52 11.01 6.29
C ARG A 124 5.69 12.48 6.64
N ASN A 125 6.29 12.81 7.79
CA ASN A 125 6.55 14.20 8.17
C ASN A 125 7.83 14.80 7.55
N GLU A 126 8.68 13.97 6.95
CA GLU A 126 9.90 14.37 6.24
C GLU A 126 9.65 14.60 4.74
N LEU A 127 8.51 14.11 4.24
CA LEU A 127 8.12 14.28 2.84
C LEU A 127 7.76 15.74 2.51
N PRO A 128 8.08 16.25 1.30
CA PRO A 128 7.80 17.63 0.90
C PRO A 128 6.31 17.98 1.02
N ALA A 129 5.99 19.12 1.64
CA ALA A 129 4.59 19.53 1.83
C ALA A 129 3.94 20.04 0.53
N ASP A 130 4.74 20.55 -0.39
CA ASP A 130 4.37 21.12 -1.68
C ASP A 130 4.63 20.15 -2.85
N TRP A 131 4.78 18.85 -2.56
CA TRP A 131 5.07 17.82 -3.56
C TRP A 131 4.11 17.87 -4.75
N LYS A 132 4.70 17.73 -5.94
CA LYS A 132 4.01 17.83 -7.22
C LYS A 132 4.31 16.58 -8.05
N PRO A 133 3.37 15.63 -8.16
CA PRO A 133 3.57 14.39 -8.91
C PRO A 133 4.06 14.64 -10.34
N GLU A 134 3.55 15.68 -11.00
CA GLU A 134 3.91 16.02 -12.38
C GLU A 134 5.33 16.58 -12.56
N GLN A 135 5.98 16.98 -11.47
CA GLN A 135 7.39 17.43 -11.47
C GLN A 135 8.34 16.33 -11.00
N ASP A 136 7.79 15.22 -10.53
CA ASP A 136 8.56 14.09 -10.03
C ASP A 136 9.02 13.21 -11.20
N ARG A 137 10.34 13.14 -11.38
CA ARG A 137 10.95 12.39 -12.49
C ARG A 137 11.02 10.89 -12.21
N ARG A 138 10.81 10.48 -10.96
CA ARG A 138 10.90 9.09 -10.52
C ARG A 138 9.72 8.77 -9.60
N LEU A 139 8.54 9.20 -10.01
CA LEU A 139 7.29 9.00 -9.28
C LEU A 139 7.05 7.52 -8.96
N THR A 140 6.94 7.20 -7.67
CA THR A 140 6.65 5.84 -7.20
C THR A 140 5.28 5.71 -6.55
N VAL A 141 4.72 4.50 -6.59
CA VAL A 141 3.47 4.19 -5.87
C VAL A 141 3.65 4.37 -4.36
N TRP A 142 4.83 4.06 -3.83
CA TRP A 142 5.19 4.29 -2.43
C TRP A 142 4.99 5.75 -2.02
N GLU A 143 5.58 6.71 -2.76
CA GLU A 143 5.42 8.13 -2.48
C GLU A 143 3.96 8.57 -2.56
N VAL A 144 3.23 8.12 -3.59
CA VAL A 144 1.81 8.45 -3.77
C VAL A 144 1.01 8.05 -2.52
N VAL A 145 1.18 6.84 -1.99
CA VAL A 145 0.50 6.40 -0.75
C VAL A 145 0.84 7.32 0.41
N GLN A 146 2.12 7.57 0.63
CA GLN A 146 2.56 8.34 1.80
C GLN A 146 2.11 9.81 1.73
N HIS A 147 2.13 10.41 0.55
CA HIS A 147 1.62 11.76 0.32
C HIS A 147 0.09 11.86 0.42
N LEU A 148 -0.66 10.86 -0.07
CA LEU A 148 -2.12 10.81 0.10
C LEU A 148 -2.51 10.71 1.57
N ILE A 149 -1.84 9.84 2.34
CA ILE A 149 -2.05 9.74 3.80
C ILE A 149 -1.71 11.06 4.49
N ARG A 150 -0.58 11.68 4.14
CA ARG A 150 -0.18 12.98 4.71
C ARG A 150 -1.22 14.07 4.42
N ALA A 151 -1.70 14.14 3.17
CA ALA A 151 -2.74 15.10 2.78
C ALA A 151 -4.04 14.85 3.55
N LEU A 152 -4.47 13.59 3.66
CA LEU A 152 -5.68 13.20 4.40
C LEU A 152 -5.58 13.57 5.89
N GLN A 153 -4.47 13.20 6.55
CA GLN A 153 -4.29 13.44 7.99
C GLN A 153 -4.08 14.92 8.33
N GLY A 154 -3.46 15.69 7.43
CA GLY A 154 -3.15 17.10 7.69
C GLY A 154 -4.21 18.09 7.21
N GLN A 155 -4.89 17.80 6.10
CA GLN A 155 -5.74 18.75 5.37
C GLN A 155 -7.09 18.15 4.94
N GLY A 156 -7.36 16.88 5.27
CA GLY A 156 -8.64 16.23 5.00
C GLY A 156 -8.79 15.69 3.58
N GLU A 157 -9.99 15.18 3.31
CA GLU A 157 -10.33 14.46 2.08
C GLU A 157 -10.27 15.34 0.84
N GLU A 158 -10.61 16.63 0.94
CA GLU A 158 -10.53 17.58 -0.19
C GLU A 158 -9.11 17.71 -0.73
N LYS A 159 -8.11 17.82 0.15
CA LYS A 159 -6.71 17.92 -0.28
C LYS A 159 -6.21 16.59 -0.85
N ALA A 160 -6.56 15.49 -0.20
CA ALA A 160 -6.22 14.16 -0.70
C ALA A 160 -6.85 13.93 -2.09
N ALA A 161 -8.06 14.42 -2.33
CA ALA A 161 -8.76 14.34 -3.61
C ALA A 161 -8.07 15.18 -4.70
N ALA A 162 -7.66 16.41 -4.38
CA ALA A 162 -6.90 17.25 -5.30
C ALA A 162 -5.54 16.62 -5.67
N LEU A 163 -4.90 15.95 -4.71
CA LEU A 163 -3.69 15.18 -4.99
C LEU A 163 -3.97 13.93 -5.83
N LEU A 164 -5.05 13.20 -5.52
CA LEU A 164 -5.50 12.02 -6.25
C LEU A 164 -5.74 12.35 -7.74
N GLN A 165 -6.35 13.50 -8.04
CA GLN A 165 -6.57 13.95 -9.40
C GLN A 165 -5.24 14.13 -10.16
N ARG A 166 -4.21 14.66 -9.51
CA ARG A 166 -2.90 14.93 -10.11
C ARG A 166 -2.05 13.68 -10.33
N VAL A 167 -2.13 12.70 -9.42
CA VAL A 167 -1.41 11.41 -9.58
C VAL A 167 -2.06 10.50 -10.63
N GLY A 168 -3.33 10.74 -10.96
CA GLY A 168 -4.04 10.03 -12.02
C GLY A 168 -4.15 8.52 -11.79
N GLY A 169 -3.81 7.72 -12.80
CA GLY A 169 -3.97 6.27 -12.79
C GLY A 169 -3.22 5.53 -11.68
N LEU A 170 -2.16 6.14 -11.12
CA LEU A 170 -1.41 5.58 -9.99
C LEU A 170 -2.21 5.58 -8.67
N GLY A 171 -3.30 6.35 -8.59
CA GLY A 171 -4.14 6.40 -7.40
C GLY A 171 -4.71 5.04 -7.00
N GLU A 172 -5.31 4.30 -7.95
CA GLU A 172 -5.87 2.97 -7.64
C GLU A 172 -4.78 1.98 -7.21
N VAL A 173 -3.61 2.02 -7.86
CA VAL A 173 -2.44 1.21 -7.50
C VAL A 173 -1.94 1.55 -6.09
N ALA A 174 -1.99 2.83 -5.72
CA ALA A 174 -1.66 3.30 -4.37
C ALA A 174 -2.64 2.78 -3.31
N ARG A 175 -3.94 2.72 -3.62
CA ARG A 175 -4.90 2.07 -2.73
C ARG A 175 -4.57 0.58 -2.53
N ASP A 176 -4.23 -0.12 -3.61
CA ASP A 176 -3.87 -1.54 -3.53
C ASP A 176 -2.59 -1.75 -2.70
N LEU A 177 -1.60 -0.86 -2.84
CA LEU A 177 -0.44 -0.83 -1.96
C LEU A 177 -0.83 -0.58 -0.48
N ALA A 178 -1.81 0.29 -0.19
CA ALA A 178 -2.27 0.51 1.18
C ALA A 178 -2.88 -0.76 1.82
N TYR A 179 -3.61 -1.59 1.06
CA TYR A 179 -4.05 -2.90 1.55
C TYR A 179 -2.87 -3.80 1.91
N ARG A 180 -1.85 -3.85 1.04
CA ARG A 180 -0.66 -4.67 1.28
C ARG A 180 0.11 -4.20 2.53
N LEU A 181 0.33 -2.90 2.66
CA LEU A 181 1.06 -2.32 3.79
C LEU A 181 0.30 -2.50 5.11
N TYR A 182 -1.04 -2.42 5.08
CA TYR A 182 -1.87 -2.74 6.25
C TYR A 182 -1.67 -4.19 6.71
N SER A 183 -1.76 -5.17 5.80
CA SER A 183 -1.56 -6.60 6.13
C SER A 183 -0.18 -6.84 6.76
N LEU A 184 0.87 -6.19 6.22
CA LEU A 184 2.21 -6.25 6.81
C LEU A 184 2.26 -5.67 8.23
N CYS A 185 1.59 -4.54 8.46
CA CYS A 185 1.53 -3.91 9.78
C CYS A 185 0.80 -4.79 10.80
N GLU A 186 -0.29 -5.45 10.43
CA GLU A 186 -1.01 -6.39 11.30
C GLU A 186 -0.11 -7.55 11.73
N ARG A 187 0.58 -8.18 10.78
CA ARG A 187 1.53 -9.28 11.06
C ARG A 187 2.67 -8.84 11.99
N ARG A 188 3.17 -7.62 11.80
CA ARG A 188 4.29 -7.05 12.55
C ARG A 188 3.88 -6.30 13.82
N LYS A 189 2.58 -6.14 14.06
CA LYS A 189 1.98 -5.36 15.17
C LYS A 189 2.37 -3.87 15.16
N TRP A 190 2.48 -3.27 13.98
CA TRP A 190 2.77 -1.83 13.81
C TRP A 190 1.48 -1.01 13.75
N ALA A 191 0.80 -0.92 14.88
CA ALA A 191 -0.53 -0.30 14.97
C ALA A 191 -0.63 1.15 14.45
N PRO A 192 0.35 2.06 14.69
CA PRO A 192 0.26 3.42 14.16
C PRO A 192 0.27 3.48 12.63
N GLU A 193 1.08 2.64 11.99
CA GLU A 193 1.16 2.55 10.53
C GLU A 193 -0.08 1.86 9.96
N ALA A 194 -0.55 0.78 10.59
CA ALA A 194 -1.80 0.11 10.23
C ALA A 194 -2.99 1.08 10.20
N LEU A 195 -3.11 1.93 11.23
CA LEU A 195 -4.17 2.94 11.30
C LEU A 195 -4.13 3.88 10.09
N ALA A 196 -2.95 4.36 9.71
CA ALA A 196 -2.79 5.28 8.60
C ALA A 196 -3.22 4.67 7.26
N TYR A 197 -2.79 3.44 6.97
CA TYR A 197 -3.19 2.72 5.76
C TYR A 197 -4.69 2.39 5.73
N ASN A 198 -5.23 1.97 6.87
CA ASN A 198 -6.66 1.67 7.00
C ASN A 198 -7.53 2.92 6.78
N SER A 199 -7.16 4.06 7.38
CA SER A 199 -7.87 5.32 7.22
C SER A 199 -7.90 5.81 5.75
N LEU A 200 -6.80 5.65 5.01
CA LEU A 200 -6.77 6.00 3.59
C LEU A 200 -7.80 5.20 2.79
N VAL A 201 -7.86 3.89 3.01
CA VAL A 201 -8.79 3.02 2.27
C VAL A 201 -10.25 3.32 2.65
N ILE A 202 -10.54 3.57 3.93
CA ILE A 202 -11.89 3.97 4.39
C ILE A 202 -12.34 5.26 3.70
N ALA A 203 -11.47 6.28 3.63
CA ALA A 203 -11.79 7.57 3.01
C ALA A 203 -11.80 7.50 1.47
N TRP A 204 -11.28 6.44 0.86
CA TRP A 204 -11.07 6.33 -0.59
C TRP A 204 -12.31 6.63 -1.45
N PRO A 205 -13.52 6.12 -1.14
CA PRO A 205 -14.70 6.38 -1.97
C PRO A 205 -15.03 7.87 -2.07
N GLU A 206 -14.89 8.60 -0.95
CA GLU A 206 -15.16 10.04 -0.90
C GLU A 206 -14.03 10.84 -1.55
N ILE A 207 -12.77 10.50 -1.27
CA ILE A 207 -11.60 11.09 -1.94
C ILE A 207 -11.74 10.96 -3.48
N ARG A 208 -12.12 9.78 -3.96
CA ARG A 208 -12.34 9.52 -5.40
C ARG A 208 -13.50 10.32 -5.96
N ARG A 209 -14.63 10.38 -5.25
CA ARG A 209 -15.81 11.17 -5.65
C ARG A 209 -15.45 12.65 -5.77
N LEU A 210 -14.74 13.20 -4.79
CA LEU A 210 -14.27 14.58 -4.79
C LEU A 210 -13.29 14.82 -5.95
N ALA A 211 -12.32 13.93 -6.18
CA ALA A 211 -11.33 14.07 -7.24
C ALA A 211 -11.95 14.12 -8.65
N GLN A 212 -13.06 13.42 -8.86
CA GLN A 212 -13.83 13.43 -10.11
C GLN A 212 -14.64 14.72 -10.31
N ASN A 213 -15.03 15.40 -9.22
CA ASN A 213 -15.83 16.61 -9.24
C ASN A 213 -14.98 17.89 -9.25
N LEU A 214 -13.68 17.79 -9.01
CA LEU A 214 -12.76 18.90 -9.17
C LEU A 214 -12.68 19.27 -10.65
N GLU A 215 -12.92 20.55 -10.97
CA GLU A 215 -12.61 21.03 -12.32
C GLU A 215 -11.13 20.82 -12.61
N PRO A 216 -10.75 20.37 -13.83
CA PRO A 216 -9.35 20.29 -14.21
C PRO A 216 -8.72 21.65 -13.99
N ALA A 217 -7.63 21.70 -13.22
CA ALA A 217 -6.91 22.95 -13.01
C ALA A 217 -6.58 23.57 -14.39
N GLU A 218 -7.09 24.77 -14.66
CA GLU A 218 -6.74 25.50 -15.89
C GLU A 218 -5.21 25.57 -16.00
N PRO A 219 -4.63 25.25 -17.17
CA PRO A 219 -3.20 25.42 -17.36
C PRO A 219 -2.86 26.90 -17.20
N GLN A 220 -2.27 27.26 -16.07
CA GLN A 220 -1.70 28.58 -15.82
C GLN A 220 -0.55 28.81 -16.81
N GLY A 221 -0.83 29.44 -17.95
CA GLY A 221 0.22 29.88 -18.87
C GLY A 221 -0.16 29.94 -20.34
N ALA A 222 -1.13 30.77 -20.71
CA ALA A 222 -1.14 31.39 -22.03
C ALA A 222 -1.37 32.89 -21.83
N LEU A 223 -0.29 33.64 -21.64
CA LEU A 223 -0.35 35.10 -21.78
C LEU A 223 -0.79 35.39 -23.22
N PRO A 224 -1.86 36.18 -23.46
CA PRO A 224 -2.17 36.65 -24.80
C PRO A 224 -1.01 37.54 -25.25
N LEU A 225 -0.34 37.15 -26.34
CA LEU A 225 0.59 38.01 -27.05
C LEU A 225 -0.21 39.19 -27.61
N GLY A 226 -0.08 40.34 -26.98
CA GLY A 226 -0.48 41.64 -27.53
C GLY A 226 0.52 42.17 -28.54
#